data_AF-A0A645IGQ6-F1
#
_entry.id   AF-A0A645IGQ6-F1
#
_cell.length_a   1.000
_cell.length_b   1.000
_cell.length_c   1.000
_cell.angle_alpha   90.00
_cell.angle_beta   90.00
_cell.angle_gamma   90.00
#
_symmetry.space_group_name_H-M   'P 1'
#
loop_
_entity.id
_entity.type
_entity.pdbx_description
1 polymer ?
#
loop_
_entity_poly.entity_id
_entity_poly.type
_entity_poly.pdbx_seq_one_letter_code
_entity_poly.pdbx_strand_id
1 'polypeptide(L)'
;MREVFYEEEFRAIEKEFPNFTFNLALSEPKPEDNWTGYTGFIHKVLLDNYLSKHETPEDIEYYLCGPPMMNSAVTTMLDNLGVPEENIAFDDFGG
;
A
#
# COMPACT_ATOMS: atom_id res chain seq x y z
N MET A 1 -5.38 14.47 -9.48
CA MET A 1 -6.05 13.25 -9.05
C MET A 1 -6.59 12.47 -10.26
N ARG A 2 -5.84 12.40 -11.38
CA ARG A 2 -6.34 11.83 -12.65
C ARG A 2 -6.16 10.32 -12.76
N GLU A 3 -5.17 9.77 -12.05
CA GLU A 3 -4.82 8.34 -12.08
C GLU A 3 -5.51 7.55 -10.96
N VAL A 4 -6.32 8.21 -10.13
CA VAL A 4 -7.01 7.61 -8.98
C VAL A 4 -8.44 7.33 -9.38
N PHE A 5 -8.86 6.08 -9.20
CA PHE A 5 -10.20 5.60 -9.49
C PHE A 5 -10.68 4.72 -8.33
N TYR A 6 -11.99 4.54 -8.24
CA TYR A 6 -12.69 3.84 -7.14
C TYR A 6 -12.49 4.42 -5.73
N GLU A 7 -11.98 5.65 -5.60
CA GLU A 7 -11.76 6.25 -4.28
C GLU A 7 -13.08 6.38 -3.51
N GLU A 8 -14.15 6.85 -4.14
CA GLU A 8 -15.45 7.04 -3.47
C GLU A 8 -15.99 5.71 -2.91
N GLU A 9 -15.82 4.61 -3.66
CA GLU A 9 -16.21 3.27 -3.28
C GLU A 9 -15.42 2.78 -2.06
N PHE A 10 -14.09 2.95 -2.03
CA PHE A 10 -13.29 2.59 -0.87
C PHE A 10 -13.60 3.46 0.36
N ARG A 11 -13.86 4.76 0.16
CA ARG A 11 -14.32 5.66 1.25
C ARG A 11 -15.68 5.25 1.80
N ALA A 12 -16.58 4.75 0.95
CA ALA A 12 -17.87 4.23 1.40
C ALA A 12 -17.70 2.98 2.28
N ILE A 13 -16.81 2.06 1.89
CA ILE A 13 -16.47 0.87 2.69
C ILE A 13 -15.86 1.28 4.04
N GLU A 14 -14.89 2.20 4.05
CA GLU A 14 -14.25 2.72 5.26
C GLU A 14 -15.26 3.37 6.22
N LYS A 15 -16.31 4.01 5.71
CA LYS A 15 -17.39 4.58 6.52
C LYS A 15 -18.29 3.52 7.15
N GLU A 16 -18.52 2.41 6.46
CA GLU A 16 -19.42 1.33 6.91
C GLU A 16 -18.71 0.34 7.85
N PHE A 17 -17.44 0.06 7.61
CA PHE A 17 -16.68 -0.98 8.30
C PHE A 17 -15.50 -0.38 9.08
N PRO A 18 -15.58 -0.26 10.42
CA PRO A 18 -14.53 0.38 11.24
C PRO A 18 -13.21 -0.40 11.26
N ASN A 19 -13.20 -1.64 10.78
CA ASN A 19 -12.02 -2.48 10.63
C ASN A 19 -11.35 -2.36 9.25
N PHE A 20 -11.83 -1.47 8.38
CA PHE A 20 -11.25 -1.19 7.07
C PHE A 20 -10.78 0.26 6.98
N THR A 21 -9.58 0.47 6.45
CA THR A 21 -9.05 1.80 6.15
C THR A 21 -8.42 1.84 4.77
N PHE A 22 -8.64 2.92 4.02
CA PHE A 22 -8.07 3.12 2.69
C PHE A 22 -7.05 4.26 2.68
N ASN A 23 -5.81 3.95 2.31
CA ASN A 23 -4.72 4.91 2.28
C ASN A 23 -4.20 5.08 0.85
N LEU A 24 -4.18 6.32 0.37
CA LEU A 24 -3.72 6.67 -0.96
C LEU A 24 -2.38 7.40 -0.87
N ALA A 25 -1.43 7.01 -1.70
CA ALA A 25 -0.13 7.67 -1.86
C ALA A 25 0.08 8.09 -3.30
N LEU A 26 0.49 9.35 -3.52
CA LEU A 26 0.93 9.82 -4.83
C LEU A 26 2.45 9.91 -4.85
N SER A 27 3.12 9.22 -5.78
CA SER A 27 4.57 9.31 -5.90
C SER A 27 5.03 10.71 -6.31
N GLU A 28 4.30 11.31 -7.25
CA GLU A 28 4.60 12.61 -7.86
C GLU A 28 3.33 13.46 -7.96
N PRO A 29 2.80 13.99 -6.83
CA PRO A 29 1.64 14.87 -6.86
C PRO A 29 1.97 16.15 -7.62
N LYS A 30 1.06 16.61 -8.48
CA LYS A 30 1.20 17.87 -9.21
C LYS A 30 0.55 19.03 -8.44
N PRO A 31 0.96 20.29 -8.67
CA PRO A 31 0.34 21.43 -8.01
C PRO A 31 -1.18 21.49 -8.18
N GLU A 32 -1.70 21.14 -9.36
CA GLU A 32 -3.14 21.10 -9.64
C GLU A 32 -3.91 20.03 -8.85
N ASP A 33 -3.22 19.04 -8.28
CA ASP A 33 -3.85 17.99 -7.48
C ASP A 33 -4.25 18.51 -6.09
N ASN A 34 -3.69 19.65 -5.64
CA ASN A 34 -3.85 20.21 -4.30
C ASN A 34 -3.69 19.12 -3.21
N TRP A 35 -2.74 18.22 -3.41
CA TRP A 35 -2.60 16.99 -2.63
C TRP A 35 -1.98 17.29 -1.27
N THR A 36 -2.65 16.83 -0.21
CA THR A 36 -2.17 16.95 1.19
C THR A 36 -2.01 15.59 1.88
N GLY A 37 -2.19 14.49 1.14
CA GLY A 37 -2.06 13.14 1.67
C GLY A 37 -0.63 12.60 1.57
N TYR A 38 -0.51 11.27 1.67
CA TYR A 38 0.80 10.62 1.60
C TYR A 38 1.48 10.82 0.25
N THR A 39 2.79 11.07 0.28
CA THR A 39 3.59 11.32 -0.92
C THR A 39 4.82 10.42 -0.93
N GLY A 40 5.10 9.82 -2.09
CA GLY A 40 6.24 8.90 -2.29
C GLY A 40 5.82 7.50 -2.72
N PHE A 41 6.80 6.59 -2.78
CA PHE A 41 6.54 5.19 -3.16
C PHE A 41 5.75 4.45 -2.07
N ILE A 42 4.78 3.62 -2.49
CA ILE A 42 3.84 2.97 -1.57
C ILE A 42 4.52 2.11 -0.50
N HIS A 43 5.60 1.39 -0.83
CA HIS A 43 6.35 0.58 0.16
C HIS A 43 6.95 1.43 1.28
N LYS A 44 7.41 2.66 0.98
CA LYS A 44 7.94 3.59 2.00
C LYS A 44 6.82 4.19 2.82
N VAL A 45 5.74 4.63 2.16
CA VAL A 45 4.57 5.16 2.86
C VAL A 45 4.00 4.14 3.83
N LEU A 46 3.83 2.88 3.39
CA LEU A 46 3.37 1.78 4.21
C LEU A 46 4.31 1.51 5.40
N LEU A 47 5.63 1.47 5.15
CA LEU A 47 6.64 1.27 6.18
C LEU A 47 6.62 2.39 7.24
N ASP A 48 6.75 3.64 6.81
CA ASP A 48 6.91 4.80 7.70
C ASP A 48 5.65 5.09 8.53
N ASN A 49 4.47 4.82 7.96
CA ASN A 49 3.21 5.19 8.58
C ASN A 49 2.59 4.05 9.40
N TYR A 50 2.80 2.80 9.01
CA TYR A 50 2.14 1.65 9.62
C TYR A 50 3.13 0.56 10.09
N LEU A 51 3.87 -0.08 9.18
CA LEU A 51 4.60 -1.32 9.52
C LEU A 51 5.77 -1.09 10.49
N SER A 52 6.47 0.04 10.42
CA SER A 52 7.54 0.37 11.38
C SER A 52 7.06 0.54 12.82
N LYS A 53 5.75 0.68 13.03
CA LYS A 53 5.10 0.86 14.34
C LYS A 53 4.27 -0.35 14.74
N HIS A 54 4.14 -1.33 13.86
CA HIS A 54 3.39 -2.56 14.12
C HIS A 54 4.29 -3.52 14.92
N GLU A 55 3.73 -4.15 15.96
CA GLU A 55 4.52 -5.01 16.85
C GLU A 55 4.91 -6.33 16.18
N THR A 56 3.99 -6.92 15.39
CA THR A 56 4.20 -8.20 14.70
C THR A 56 3.83 -8.11 13.20
N PRO A 57 4.58 -7.35 12.38
CA PRO A 57 4.32 -7.28 10.93
C PRO A 57 4.39 -8.64 10.22
N GLU A 58 5.09 -9.62 10.80
CA GLU A 58 5.19 -11.00 10.34
C GLU A 58 3.88 -11.78 10.42
N ASP A 59 2.95 -11.38 11.30
CA ASP A 59 1.65 -12.06 11.47
C ASP A 59 0.59 -11.57 10.46
N ILE A 60 0.91 -10.56 9.64
CA ILE A 60 -0.01 -9.99 8.66
C ILE A 60 0.07 -10.76 7.35
N GLU A 61 -1.09 -11.06 6.76
CA GLU A 61 -1.19 -11.55 5.38
C GLU A 61 -1.19 -10.38 4.40
N TYR A 62 -0.25 -10.37 3.45
CA TYR A 62 -0.05 -9.32 2.45
C TYR A 62 -0.55 -9.80 1.09
N TYR A 63 -1.51 -9.08 0.53
CA TYR A 63 -2.05 -9.32 -0.81
C TYR A 63 -1.60 -8.19 -1.74
N LEU A 64 -0.82 -8.52 -2.77
CA LEU A 64 -0.09 -7.55 -3.59
C LEU A 64 -0.39 -7.74 -5.09
N CYS A 65 -0.67 -6.63 -5.76
CA CYS A 65 -0.84 -6.59 -7.21
C CYS A 65 -0.40 -5.21 -7.71
N GLY A 66 0.49 -5.19 -8.69
CA GLY A 66 0.94 -3.98 -9.35
C GLY A 66 2.15 -4.20 -10.25
N PRO A 67 2.79 -3.11 -10.73
CA PRO A 67 3.91 -3.20 -11.66
C PRO A 67 5.12 -3.94 -11.06
N PRO A 68 5.98 -4.60 -11.88
CA PRO A 68 7.11 -5.39 -11.39
C PRO A 68 8.03 -4.64 -10.40
N MET A 69 8.32 -3.36 -10.68
CA MET A 69 9.13 -2.51 -9.80
C MET A 69 8.48 -2.25 -8.44
N MET A 70 7.14 -2.13 -8.40
CA MET A 70 6.41 -1.94 -7.15
C MET A 70 6.42 -3.23 -6.34
N ASN A 71 6.09 -4.36 -6.97
CA ASN A 71 6.06 -5.66 -6.31
C ASN A 71 7.42 -5.98 -5.70
N SER A 72 8.50 -5.90 -6.48
CA SER A 72 9.86 -6.14 -6.00
C SER A 72 10.23 -5.25 -4.81
N ALA A 73 9.89 -3.95 -4.84
CA ALA A 73 10.20 -3.04 -3.75
C ALA A 73 9.41 -3.34 -2.47
N VAL A 74 8.14 -3.76 -2.59
CA VAL A 74 7.34 -4.18 -1.43
C VAL A 74 7.86 -5.50 -0.88
N THR A 75 8.12 -6.51 -1.72
CA THR A 75 8.66 -7.81 -1.28
C THR A 75 9.96 -7.64 -0.51
N THR A 76 10.93 -6.90 -1.06
CA THR A 76 12.21 -6.64 -0.36
C THR A 76 12.01 -5.91 0.97
N MET A 77 11.02 -5.02 1.07
CA MET A 77 10.71 -4.34 2.33
C MET A 77 10.11 -5.32 3.36
N LEU A 78 9.20 -6.20 2.95
CA LEU A 78 8.61 -7.23 3.81
C LEU A 78 9.65 -8.29 4.23
N ASP A 79 10.53 -8.71 3.33
CA ASP A 79 11.65 -9.62 3.63
C ASP A 79 12.57 -9.04 4.72
N ASN A 80 12.88 -7.75 4.63
CA ASN A 80 13.70 -7.04 5.64
C ASN A 80 13.00 -6.91 7.00
N LEU A 81 11.66 -6.94 7.01
CA LEU A 81 10.86 -6.99 8.24
C LEU A 81 10.71 -8.41 8.79
N GLY A 82 11.19 -9.44 8.09
CA GLY A 82 11.11 -10.82 8.50
C GLY A 82 9.74 -11.48 8.25
N VAL A 83 8.94 -10.92 7.34
CA VAL A 83 7.66 -11.49 6.94
C VAL A 83 7.89 -12.82 6.21
N PRO A 84 7.27 -13.94 6.63
CA PRO A 84 7.40 -15.23 5.95
C PRO A 84 6.80 -15.20 4.54
N GLU A 85 7.40 -15.93 3.59
CA GLU A 85 6.93 -15.98 2.20
C GLU A 85 5.50 -16.51 2.10
N GLU A 86 5.10 -17.43 2.98
CA GLU A 86 3.72 -17.95 3.03
C GLU A 86 2.66 -16.90 3.35
N ASN A 87 3.06 -15.77 3.97
CA ASN A 87 2.17 -14.67 4.30
C ASN A 87 2.11 -13.62 3.20
N ILE A 88 2.77 -13.82 2.06
CA ILE A 88 2.79 -12.88 0.94
C ILE A 88 2.20 -13.53 -0.32
N ALA A 89 1.01 -13.08 -0.70
CA ALA A 89 0.31 -13.51 -1.91
C ALA A 89 0.43 -12.43 -3.01
N PHE A 90 0.87 -12.83 -4.20
CA PHE A 90 0.95 -11.97 -5.38
C PHE A 90 0.01 -12.44 -6.49
N ASP A 91 -0.57 -11.48 -7.20
CA ASP A 91 -1.13 -11.71 -8.53
C ASP A 91 -0.17 -11.11 -9.57
N ASP A 92 0.62 -11.98 -10.22
CA ASP A 92 1.59 -11.58 -11.24
C ASP A 92 0.93 -11.63 -12.63
N PHE A 93 0.74 -10.46 -13.22
CA PHE A 93 0.16 -10.30 -14.56
C PHE A 93 1.17 -10.58 -15.70
N GLY A 94 2.37 -11.07 -15.40
CA GLY A 94 3.33 -11.60 -16.39
C GLY A 94 4.12 -10.53 -17.14
N GLY A 95 4.54 -9.47 -16.42
CA GLY A 95 5.31 -8.35 -16.96
C GLY A 95 6.74 -8.69 -17.39
#